data_AF-A0A662HQT7-F1
#
_entry.id   AF-A0A662HQT7-F1
#
_cell.length_a   1.000
_cell.length_b   1.000
_cell.length_c   1.000
_cell.angle_alpha   90.00
_cell.angle_beta   90.00
_cell.angle_gamma   90.00
#
_symmetry.space_group_name_H-M   'P 1'
#
loop_
_entity.id
_entity.type
_entity.pdbx_description
1 polymer ?
#
loop_
_entity_poly.entity_id
_entity_poly.type
_entity_poly.pdbx_seq_one_letter_code
_entity_poly.pdbx_strand_id
1 'polypeptide(L)'
;MESEIAAQTTVSVSTRDSRIVYISATAYGTPQPNLTDTLTRIISDIGSRLDYWQLYGDKFRLQVLNELSKYGYKVENVEVAVSYRCPNCGAAIELNPEAIIYVCKYCGWSGDIFGKNLKIYAWPTLPRQSVEQLVKRFTGGAKIVEADLKYVPYWIFKASLTVNYAAKVVYKVKRGKKYVRREANVGEKFEKEIVYPLVARLNAEFYGDLEMQGNVEYNFRKKPPKEVTSQEARNIAPYVLSPEISRDEAKEIIVDKLEDVGLNIAKDRAKSRFSNVESVHVYYYEPEIKVSDPILVMAPYWFIIYKSKGGIYSGAFSGIDGDLLKLEVPITPAERLVRLLGAWLVAALTGLGVEFFLNTSSSGKESIVIAVIGLGSALALTKSAFSEAKVRR
;
A
#
# COMPACT_ATOMS: atom_id res chain seq x y z
N MET A 1 -29.88 -6.78 -35.39
CA MET A 1 -31.25 -6.52 -34.90
C MET A 1 -31.09 -6.07 -33.47
N GLU A 2 -31.45 -4.83 -33.16
CA GLU A 2 -31.63 -4.45 -31.75
C GLU A 2 -32.79 -5.29 -31.23
N SER A 3 -32.51 -6.18 -30.28
CA SER A 3 -33.53 -6.99 -29.63
C SER A 3 -34.49 -6.06 -28.89
N GLU A 4 -35.80 -6.24 -29.10
CA GLU A 4 -36.83 -5.38 -28.51
C GLU A 4 -36.88 -5.57 -26.99
N ILE A 5 -37.08 -4.49 -26.23
CA ILE A 5 -37.16 -4.54 -24.77
C ILE A 5 -38.53 -5.07 -24.37
N ALA A 6 -38.58 -6.27 -23.78
CA ALA A 6 -39.80 -6.94 -23.35
C ALA A 6 -40.27 -6.49 -21.95
N ALA A 7 -39.32 -6.23 -21.04
CA ALA A 7 -39.58 -5.77 -19.69
C ALA A 7 -38.34 -5.12 -19.06
N GLN A 8 -38.53 -4.18 -18.14
CA GLN A 8 -37.45 -3.57 -17.37
C GLN A 8 -37.88 -3.33 -15.92
N THR A 9 -36.99 -3.56 -14.96
CA THR A 9 -37.25 -3.31 -13.54
C THR A 9 -35.99 -2.84 -12.81
N THR A 10 -36.17 -2.15 -11.68
CA THR A 10 -35.11 -1.79 -10.75
C THR A 10 -35.58 -2.04 -9.33
N VAL A 11 -34.84 -2.85 -8.56
CA VAL A 11 -35.21 -3.27 -7.20
C VAL A 11 -34.05 -3.04 -6.25
N SER A 12 -34.34 -2.52 -5.05
CA SER A 12 -33.40 -2.49 -3.93
C SER A 12 -33.45 -3.80 -3.17
N VAL A 13 -32.32 -4.47 -3.01
CA VAL A 13 -32.20 -5.76 -2.33
C VAL A 13 -31.12 -5.67 -1.27
N SER A 14 -31.37 -6.27 -0.10
CA SER A 14 -30.33 -6.55 0.88
C SER A 14 -29.80 -7.96 0.62
N THR A 15 -28.52 -8.06 0.26
CA THR A 15 -27.84 -9.33 -0.03
C THR A 15 -27.65 -10.16 1.23
N ARG A 16 -27.29 -11.43 1.09
CA ARG A 16 -27.02 -12.34 2.21
C ARG A 16 -25.92 -11.81 3.14
N ASP A 17 -24.90 -11.17 2.58
CA ASP A 17 -23.82 -10.49 3.30
C ASP A 17 -24.21 -9.08 3.79
N SER A 18 -25.52 -8.78 3.85
CA SER A 18 -26.09 -7.54 4.41
C SER A 18 -25.73 -6.25 3.66
N ARG A 19 -25.31 -6.33 2.39
CA ARG A 19 -25.09 -5.14 1.54
C ARG A 19 -26.39 -4.70 0.90
N ILE A 20 -26.61 -3.39 0.82
CA ILE A 20 -27.78 -2.83 0.12
C ILE A 20 -27.37 -2.49 -1.31
N VAL A 21 -28.02 -3.13 -2.29
CA VAL A 21 -27.75 -2.93 -3.71
C VAL A 21 -29.01 -2.65 -4.50
N TYR A 22 -28.83 -2.00 -5.65
CA TYR A 22 -29.88 -1.76 -6.62
C TYR A 22 -29.59 -2.60 -7.86
N ILE A 23 -30.47 -3.57 -8.10
CA ILE A 23 -30.39 -4.47 -9.25
C ILE A 23 -31.36 -3.93 -10.31
N SER A 24 -30.81 -3.49 -11.44
CA SER A 24 -31.58 -3.12 -12.63
C SER A 24 -31.52 -4.29 -13.61
N ALA A 25 -32.66 -4.72 -14.13
CA ALA A 25 -32.68 -5.77 -15.15
C ALA A 25 -33.56 -5.40 -16.33
N THR A 26 -33.09 -5.75 -17.52
CA THR A 26 -33.76 -5.52 -18.80
C THR A 26 -33.88 -6.87 -19.51
N ALA A 27 -35.10 -7.33 -19.73
CA ALA A 27 -35.39 -8.54 -20.48
C ALA A 27 -35.68 -8.19 -21.94
N TYR A 28 -35.10 -8.96 -22.86
CA TYR A 28 -35.24 -8.78 -24.30
C TYR A 28 -36.07 -9.88 -24.93
N GLY A 29 -36.88 -9.53 -25.94
CA GLY A 29 -37.77 -10.42 -26.68
C GLY A 29 -39.17 -9.83 -26.84
N THR A 30 -40.17 -10.69 -27.00
CA THR A 30 -41.57 -10.26 -27.15
C THR A 30 -42.21 -9.90 -25.80
N PRO A 31 -42.80 -8.70 -25.65
CA PRO A 31 -43.52 -8.31 -24.45
C PRO A 31 -44.63 -9.30 -24.08
N GLN A 32 -44.68 -9.70 -22.81
CA GLN A 32 -45.65 -10.66 -22.28
C GLN A 32 -46.34 -10.05 -21.04
N PRO A 33 -47.64 -10.34 -20.79
CA PRO A 33 -48.36 -9.86 -19.61
C PRO A 33 -47.67 -10.30 -18.32
N ASN A 34 -47.62 -9.43 -17.30
CA ASN A 34 -47.05 -9.70 -15.97
C ASN A 34 -45.55 -10.06 -15.93
N LEU A 35 -44.83 -9.93 -17.06
CA LEU A 35 -43.40 -10.23 -17.14
C LEU A 35 -42.58 -9.33 -16.22
N THR A 36 -42.86 -8.02 -16.19
CA THR A 36 -42.15 -7.05 -15.34
C THR A 36 -42.30 -7.35 -13.85
N ASP A 37 -43.52 -7.66 -13.39
CA ASP A 37 -43.77 -7.96 -11.97
C ASP A 37 -43.13 -9.29 -11.56
N THR A 38 -43.18 -10.29 -12.45
CA THR A 38 -42.54 -11.58 -12.21
C THR A 38 -41.02 -11.43 -12.16
N LEU A 39 -40.43 -10.67 -13.09
CA LEU A 39 -39.01 -10.34 -13.13
C LEU A 39 -38.56 -9.64 -11.84
N THR A 40 -39.33 -8.65 -11.38
CA THR A 40 -39.09 -7.92 -10.12
C THR A 40 -39.03 -8.86 -8.92
N ARG A 41 -40.02 -9.77 -8.81
CA ARG A 41 -40.09 -10.75 -7.71
C ARG A 41 -38.92 -11.73 -7.74
N ILE A 42 -38.59 -12.28 -8.92
CA ILE A 42 -37.48 -13.22 -9.10
C ILE A 42 -36.16 -12.57 -8.71
N ILE A 43 -35.89 -11.35 -9.15
CA ILE A 43 -34.66 -10.63 -8.84
C ILE A 43 -34.54 -10.35 -7.34
N SER A 44 -35.61 -9.91 -6.70
CA SER A 44 -35.62 -9.64 -5.25
C SER A 44 -35.34 -10.91 -4.44
N ASP A 45 -36.00 -12.01 -4.79
CA ASP A 45 -35.88 -13.28 -4.10
C ASP A 45 -34.50 -13.94 -4.31
N ILE A 46 -34.00 -14.01 -5.56
CA ILE A 46 -32.65 -14.55 -5.81
C ILE A 46 -31.59 -13.63 -5.21
N GLY A 47 -31.72 -12.32 -5.41
CA GLY A 47 -30.73 -11.33 -4.97
C GLY A 47 -30.52 -11.32 -3.45
N SER A 48 -31.57 -11.56 -2.67
CA SER A 48 -31.49 -11.60 -1.20
C SER A 48 -30.83 -12.88 -0.65
N ARG A 49 -30.79 -13.95 -1.45
CA ARG A 49 -30.19 -15.24 -1.08
C ARG A 49 -28.70 -15.35 -1.44
N LEU A 50 -28.18 -14.41 -2.22
CA LEU A 50 -26.81 -14.42 -2.73
C LEU A 50 -25.94 -13.37 -2.02
N ASP A 51 -24.63 -13.62 -1.99
CA ASP A 51 -23.64 -12.63 -1.58
C ASP A 51 -23.42 -11.63 -2.72
N TYR A 52 -22.99 -10.41 -2.40
CA TYR A 52 -22.75 -9.34 -3.37
C TYR A 52 -21.96 -9.78 -4.62
N TRP A 53 -20.84 -10.50 -4.45
CA TRP A 53 -20.01 -10.99 -5.55
C TRP A 53 -20.76 -11.89 -6.54
N GLN A 54 -21.71 -12.66 -6.02
CA GLN A 54 -22.45 -13.64 -6.81
C GLN A 54 -23.52 -12.98 -7.70
N LEU A 55 -23.84 -11.71 -7.44
CA LEU A 55 -24.72 -10.90 -8.29
C LEU A 55 -24.00 -10.40 -9.55
N TYR A 56 -22.67 -10.40 -9.55
CA TYR A 56 -21.86 -10.02 -10.70
C TYR A 56 -21.58 -11.25 -11.58
N GLY A 57 -21.87 -11.12 -12.87
CA GLY A 57 -21.55 -12.12 -13.89
C GLY A 57 -22.72 -13.01 -14.33
N ASP A 58 -22.41 -13.98 -15.19
CA ASP A 58 -23.41 -14.78 -15.89
C ASP A 58 -24.24 -15.69 -15.00
N LYS A 59 -23.72 -16.09 -13.82
CA LYS A 59 -24.41 -17.05 -12.96
C LYS A 59 -25.76 -16.51 -12.47
N PHE A 60 -25.79 -15.26 -12.01
CA PHE A 60 -27.03 -14.60 -11.59
C PHE A 60 -27.99 -14.44 -12.78
N ARG A 61 -27.48 -13.96 -13.92
CA ARG A 61 -28.24 -13.80 -15.17
C ARG A 61 -28.90 -15.12 -15.61
N LEU A 62 -28.15 -16.22 -15.62
CA LEU A 62 -28.63 -17.55 -15.97
C LEU A 62 -29.67 -18.08 -14.99
N GLN A 63 -29.53 -17.81 -13.68
CA GLN A 63 -30.54 -18.17 -12.69
C GLN A 63 -31.85 -17.42 -12.93
N VAL A 64 -31.78 -16.12 -13.23
CA VAL A 64 -32.97 -15.32 -13.58
C VAL A 64 -33.65 -15.85 -14.84
N LEU A 65 -32.88 -16.15 -15.90
CA LEU A 65 -33.40 -16.76 -17.13
C LEU A 65 -34.06 -18.13 -16.89
N ASN A 66 -33.43 -18.99 -16.09
CA ASN A 66 -33.97 -20.31 -15.76
C ASN A 66 -35.27 -20.21 -14.96
N GLU A 67 -35.37 -19.28 -14.01
CA GLU A 67 -36.62 -19.06 -13.27
C GLU A 67 -37.71 -18.51 -14.18
N LEU A 68 -37.42 -17.51 -15.03
CA LEU A 68 -38.39 -17.00 -16.00
C LEU A 68 -38.93 -18.10 -16.93
N SER A 69 -38.05 -19.00 -17.39
CA SER A 69 -38.43 -20.15 -18.22
C SER A 69 -39.36 -21.12 -17.48
N LYS A 70 -39.14 -21.37 -16.17
CA LYS A 70 -40.04 -22.20 -15.35
C LYS A 70 -41.44 -21.61 -15.22
N TYR A 71 -41.56 -20.28 -15.19
CA TYR A 71 -42.85 -19.59 -15.22
C TYR A 71 -43.49 -19.51 -16.61
N GLY A 72 -42.85 -20.07 -17.64
CA GLY A 72 -43.37 -20.16 -19.01
C GLY A 72 -43.03 -18.98 -19.91
N TYR A 73 -42.20 -18.04 -19.47
CA TYR A 73 -41.83 -16.87 -20.27
C TYR A 73 -40.72 -17.22 -21.27
N LYS A 74 -40.90 -16.78 -22.52
CA LYS A 74 -39.87 -16.85 -23.56
C LYS A 74 -39.17 -15.50 -23.67
N VAL A 75 -37.93 -15.43 -23.22
CA VAL A 75 -37.05 -14.24 -23.27
C VAL A 75 -35.75 -14.64 -23.94
N GLU A 76 -35.27 -13.79 -24.85
CA GLU A 76 -34.05 -14.05 -25.63
C GLU A 76 -32.80 -13.84 -24.76
N ASN A 77 -32.81 -12.77 -23.95
CA ASN A 77 -31.74 -12.45 -23.03
C ASN A 77 -32.27 -11.59 -21.87
N VAL A 78 -31.51 -11.53 -20.79
CA VAL A 78 -31.72 -10.58 -19.69
C VAL A 78 -30.39 -9.91 -19.41
N GLU A 79 -30.32 -8.59 -19.49
CA GLU A 79 -29.19 -7.83 -18.97
C GLU A 79 -29.45 -7.46 -17.51
N VAL A 80 -28.44 -7.63 -16.67
CA VAL A 80 -28.51 -7.25 -15.25
C VAL A 80 -27.36 -6.30 -14.95
N ALA A 81 -27.69 -5.15 -14.37
CA ALA A 81 -26.74 -4.19 -13.83
C ALA A 81 -26.95 -4.05 -12.32
N VAL A 82 -25.90 -4.29 -11.54
CA VAL A 82 -25.91 -4.15 -10.08
C VAL A 82 -25.15 -2.88 -9.72
N SER A 83 -25.84 -1.93 -9.09
CA SER A 83 -25.26 -0.65 -8.66
C SER A 83 -25.39 -0.49 -7.15
N TYR A 84 -24.30 -0.05 -6.52
CA TYR A 84 -24.35 0.41 -5.13
C TYR A 84 -24.80 1.88 -5.12
N ARG A 85 -25.62 2.28 -4.14
CA ARG A 85 -26.07 3.67 -4.00
C ARG A 85 -25.70 4.23 -2.64
N CYS A 86 -25.29 5.49 -2.62
CA CYS A 86 -24.98 6.20 -1.39
C CYS A 86 -26.23 6.25 -0.48
N PRO A 87 -26.14 5.85 0.80
CA PRO A 87 -27.28 5.85 1.71
C PRO A 87 -27.74 7.27 2.06
N ASN A 88 -26.86 8.27 1.90
CA ASN A 88 -27.18 9.66 2.23
C ASN A 88 -27.86 10.43 1.10
N CYS A 89 -27.48 10.20 -0.17
CA CYS A 89 -28.02 10.97 -1.31
C CYS A 89 -28.61 10.12 -2.45
N GLY A 90 -28.53 8.79 -2.38
CA GLY A 90 -29.04 7.89 -3.41
C GLY A 90 -28.24 7.84 -4.71
N ALA A 91 -27.12 8.57 -4.83
CA ALA A 91 -26.31 8.54 -6.05
C ALA A 91 -25.63 7.17 -6.25
N ALA A 92 -25.55 6.71 -7.50
CA ALA A 92 -24.83 5.49 -7.86
C ALA A 92 -23.32 5.65 -7.62
N ILE A 93 -22.70 4.69 -6.95
CA ILE A 93 -21.28 4.68 -6.61
C ILE A 93 -20.63 3.48 -7.29
N GLU A 94 -19.55 3.74 -8.01
CA GLU A 94 -18.63 2.72 -8.48
C GLU A 94 -17.70 2.35 -7.32
N LEU A 95 -17.81 1.12 -6.83
CA LEU A 95 -16.95 0.59 -5.78
C LEU A 95 -15.95 -0.37 -6.41
N ASN A 96 -14.68 -0.25 -6.02
CA ASN A 96 -13.71 -1.34 -6.21
C ASN A 96 -14.26 -2.56 -5.47
N PRO A 97 -14.18 -3.76 -6.05
CA PRO A 97 -14.57 -4.96 -5.38
C PRO A 97 -14.13 -5.08 -3.90
N GLU A 98 -12.88 -4.76 -3.64
CA GLU A 98 -12.29 -4.89 -2.31
C GLU A 98 -12.58 -3.70 -1.39
N ALA A 99 -13.27 -2.65 -1.88
CA ALA A 99 -13.58 -1.47 -1.08
C ALA A 99 -14.53 -1.82 0.07
N ILE A 100 -14.08 -1.57 1.30
CA ILE A 100 -14.91 -1.68 2.51
C ILE A 100 -15.46 -0.31 2.91
N ILE A 101 -14.69 0.75 2.65
CA ILE A 101 -15.06 2.14 2.95
C ILE A 101 -14.97 2.96 1.67
N TYR A 102 -15.82 3.98 1.55
CA TYR A 102 -15.76 4.91 0.43
C TYR A 102 -16.16 6.33 0.83
N VAL A 103 -15.85 7.28 -0.04
CA VAL A 103 -16.30 8.67 0.05
C VAL A 103 -17.13 8.99 -1.18
N CYS A 104 -18.37 9.43 -0.98
CA CYS A 104 -19.29 9.74 -2.08
C CYS A 104 -18.86 11.00 -2.84
N LYS A 105 -18.57 10.86 -4.13
CA LYS A 105 -18.21 12.00 -5.02
C LYS A 105 -19.33 13.04 -5.23
N TYR A 106 -20.57 12.71 -4.85
CA TYR A 106 -21.73 13.58 -5.07
C TYR A 106 -22.09 14.43 -3.85
N CYS A 107 -22.15 13.83 -2.66
CA CYS A 107 -22.54 14.53 -1.42
C CYS A 107 -21.44 14.56 -0.35
N GLY A 108 -20.32 13.85 -0.56
CA GLY A 108 -19.21 13.78 0.38
C GLY A 108 -19.47 12.94 1.62
N TRP A 109 -20.55 12.17 1.66
CA TRP A 109 -20.76 11.18 2.73
C TRP A 109 -19.65 10.14 2.71
N SER A 110 -19.09 9.83 3.88
CA SER A 110 -18.08 8.79 4.07
C SER A 110 -18.57 7.72 5.03
N GLY A 111 -18.28 6.47 4.71
CA GLY A 111 -18.72 5.35 5.52
C GLY A 111 -18.43 4.03 4.86
N ASP A 112 -18.84 2.96 5.53
CA ASP A 112 -18.69 1.61 5.01
C ASP A 112 -19.76 1.26 3.97
N ILE A 113 -19.53 0.17 3.26
CA ILE A 113 -20.49 -0.43 2.30
C ILE A 113 -21.78 -0.97 2.95
N PHE A 114 -21.87 -0.95 4.28
CA PHE A 114 -23.06 -1.33 5.05
C PHE A 114 -23.88 -0.10 5.47
N GLY A 115 -23.43 1.11 5.12
CA GLY A 115 -24.13 2.35 5.41
C GLY A 115 -23.81 2.96 6.77
N LYS A 116 -22.81 2.45 7.50
CA LYS A 116 -22.36 3.08 8.75
C LYS A 116 -21.48 4.28 8.44
N ASN A 117 -21.88 5.44 8.96
CA ASN A 117 -21.12 6.68 8.81
C ASN A 117 -19.78 6.57 9.51
N LEU A 118 -18.71 6.98 8.82
CA LEU A 118 -17.36 7.04 9.35
C LEU A 118 -16.79 8.43 9.14
N LYS A 119 -16.27 9.02 10.21
CA LYS A 119 -15.51 10.27 10.15
C LYS A 119 -14.15 10.04 9.50
N ILE A 120 -13.80 10.89 8.55
CA ILE A 120 -12.49 10.87 7.90
C ILE A 120 -11.73 12.16 8.21
N TYR A 121 -10.41 12.03 8.30
CA TYR A 121 -9.49 13.14 8.48
C TYR A 121 -8.62 13.27 7.23
N ALA A 122 -8.13 14.46 6.91
CA ALA A 122 -7.21 14.65 5.81
C ALA A 122 -6.23 15.78 6.09
N TRP A 123 -5.06 15.70 5.45
CA TRP A 123 -4.21 16.87 5.28
C TRP A 123 -4.61 17.64 4.03
N PRO A 124 -4.52 18.99 4.05
CA PRO A 124 -4.59 19.75 2.82
C PRO A 124 -3.41 19.37 1.93
N THR A 125 -3.67 19.18 0.63
CA THR A 125 -2.61 18.94 -0.35
C THR A 125 -1.90 20.23 -0.73
N LEU A 126 -0.61 20.13 -1.03
CA LEU A 126 0.09 21.15 -1.79
C LEU A 126 -0.54 21.36 -3.18
N PRO A 127 -0.57 22.59 -3.69
CA PRO A 127 -0.98 22.87 -5.07
C PRO A 127 -0.05 22.18 -6.07
N ARG A 128 -0.61 21.72 -7.18
CA ARG A 128 0.13 21.09 -8.28
C ARG A 128 1.36 21.89 -8.71
N GLN A 129 1.24 23.21 -8.84
CA GLN A 129 2.34 24.08 -9.25
C GLN A 129 3.56 24.00 -8.31
N SER A 130 3.35 23.91 -7.00
CA SER A 130 4.42 23.79 -6.02
C SER A 130 5.16 22.46 -6.17
N VAL A 131 4.41 21.38 -6.39
CA VAL A 131 4.97 20.04 -6.62
C VAL A 131 5.76 20.01 -7.94
N GLU A 132 5.23 20.61 -9.01
CA GLU A 132 5.92 20.69 -10.30
C GLU A 132 7.24 21.49 -10.19
N GLN A 133 7.29 22.53 -9.36
CA GLN A 133 8.53 23.27 -9.09
C GLN A 133 9.56 22.42 -8.33
N LEU A 134 9.12 21.60 -7.36
CA LEU A 134 9.98 20.66 -6.65
C LEU A 134 10.58 19.64 -7.62
N VAL A 135 9.76 19.05 -8.50
CA VAL A 135 10.24 18.12 -9.53
C VAL A 135 11.31 18.77 -10.40
N LYS A 136 11.06 19.99 -10.90
CA LYS A 136 12.03 20.71 -11.71
C LYS A 136 13.33 20.96 -10.96
N ARG A 137 13.27 21.27 -9.65
CA ARG A 137 14.46 21.45 -8.80
C ARG A 137 15.27 20.16 -8.70
N PHE A 138 14.64 19.01 -8.46
CA PHE A 138 15.34 17.73 -8.30
C PHE A 138 15.85 17.13 -9.62
N THR A 139 15.17 17.42 -10.74
CA THR A 139 15.45 16.83 -12.05
C THR A 139 16.27 17.74 -12.97
N GLY A 140 16.51 19.00 -12.58
CA GLY A 140 17.21 19.98 -13.42
C GLY A 140 16.36 20.55 -14.55
N GLY A 141 15.06 20.72 -14.32
CA GLY A 141 14.13 21.35 -15.27
C GLY A 141 13.45 20.38 -16.24
N ALA A 142 13.26 19.12 -15.85
CA ALA A 142 12.62 18.14 -16.72
C ALA A 142 11.17 18.49 -17.08
N LYS A 143 10.71 17.98 -18.24
CA LYS A 143 9.34 18.21 -18.71
C LYS A 143 8.40 17.21 -18.03
N ILE A 144 7.45 17.71 -17.27
CA ILE A 144 6.42 16.90 -16.62
C ILE A 144 5.40 16.46 -17.68
N VAL A 145 5.09 15.17 -17.69
CA VAL A 145 4.12 14.54 -18.59
C VAL A 145 2.79 14.41 -17.87
N GLU A 146 2.82 13.86 -16.66
CA GLU A 146 1.64 13.59 -15.84
C GLU A 146 1.95 13.89 -14.37
N ALA A 147 0.94 14.34 -13.64
CA ALA A 147 1.02 14.64 -12.21
C ALA A 147 -0.33 14.31 -11.57
N ASP A 148 -0.38 13.16 -10.92
CA ASP A 148 -1.57 12.58 -10.34
C ASP A 148 -1.57 12.74 -8.82
N LEU A 149 -2.60 13.42 -8.33
CA LEU A 149 -2.90 13.45 -6.91
C LEU A 149 -3.74 12.24 -6.54
N LYS A 150 -3.31 11.52 -5.51
CA LYS A 150 -4.11 10.50 -4.84
C LYS A 150 -4.11 10.76 -3.35
N TYR A 151 -5.22 10.44 -2.68
CA TYR A 151 -5.28 10.37 -1.23
C TYR A 151 -5.17 8.91 -0.82
N VAL A 152 -4.06 8.56 -0.18
CA VAL A 152 -3.80 7.22 0.34
C VAL A 152 -4.42 7.12 1.73
N PRO A 153 -5.31 6.14 1.99
CA PRO A 153 -5.94 6.00 3.29
C PRO A 153 -5.02 5.29 4.28
N TYR A 154 -4.95 5.82 5.50
CA TYR A 154 -4.21 5.25 6.62
C TYR A 154 -5.11 5.12 7.85
N TRP A 155 -5.07 3.96 8.51
CA TRP A 155 -5.49 3.83 9.90
C TRP A 155 -4.35 4.29 10.79
N ILE A 156 -4.52 5.41 11.49
CA ILE A 156 -3.51 5.92 12.42
C ILE A 156 -3.85 5.45 13.83
N PHE A 157 -2.96 4.65 14.39
CA PHE A 157 -3.04 4.15 15.76
C PHE A 157 -2.16 4.96 16.69
N LYS A 158 -2.66 5.24 17.89
CA LYS A 158 -1.83 5.63 19.04
C LYS A 158 -1.78 4.41 19.97
N ALA A 159 -0.58 4.00 20.33
CA ALA A 159 -0.39 2.85 21.18
C ALA A 159 0.65 3.13 22.26
N SER A 160 0.37 2.64 23.47
CA SER A 160 1.33 2.57 24.55
C SER A 160 1.93 1.17 24.57
N LEU A 161 3.24 1.08 24.35
CA LEU A 161 3.98 -0.18 24.35
C LEU A 161 4.86 -0.22 25.61
N THR A 162 4.57 -1.17 26.49
CA THR A 162 5.44 -1.50 27.63
C THR A 162 6.12 -2.83 27.35
N VAL A 163 7.44 -2.89 27.44
CA VAL A 163 8.20 -4.11 27.18
C VAL A 163 9.14 -4.37 28.35
N ASN A 164 9.07 -5.59 28.89
CA ASN A 164 10.09 -6.14 29.76
C ASN A 164 10.92 -7.14 28.96
N TYR A 165 12.24 -6.96 28.89
CA TYR A 165 13.09 -7.84 28.09
C TYR A 165 14.41 -8.16 28.78
N ALA A 166 14.97 -9.31 28.44
CA ALA A 166 16.36 -9.67 28.73
C ALA A 166 17.06 -10.18 27.47
N ALA A 167 18.28 -9.71 27.26
CA ALA A 167 19.08 -9.98 26.08
C ALA A 167 20.54 -10.28 26.44
N LYS A 168 21.14 -11.21 25.72
CA LYS A 168 22.57 -11.45 25.71
C LYS A 168 23.18 -10.64 24.56
N VAL A 169 24.12 -9.77 24.88
CA VAL A 169 24.87 -8.96 23.92
C VAL A 169 26.29 -9.48 23.82
N VAL A 170 26.72 -9.78 22.59
CA VAL A 170 28.08 -10.18 22.27
C VAL A 170 28.79 -8.98 21.65
N TYR A 171 29.91 -8.56 22.21
CA TYR A 171 30.64 -7.37 21.76
C TYR A 171 32.16 -7.55 21.84
N LYS A 172 32.90 -6.71 21.12
CA LYS A 172 34.37 -6.74 21.08
C LYS A 172 34.99 -5.60 21.89
N VAL A 173 35.92 -5.94 22.77
CA VAL A 173 36.73 -4.97 23.50
C VAL A 173 38.15 -5.00 22.98
N LYS A 174 38.72 -3.83 22.70
CA LYS A 174 40.13 -3.70 22.29
C LYS A 174 41.03 -3.89 23.52
N ARG A 175 41.93 -4.87 23.46
CA ARG A 175 42.95 -5.11 24.49
C ARG A 175 44.32 -5.13 23.81
N GLY A 176 45.02 -4.00 23.89
CA GLY A 176 46.26 -3.78 23.12
C GLY A 176 46.00 -3.75 21.61
N LYS A 177 46.70 -4.61 20.85
CA LYS A 177 46.52 -4.77 19.39
C LYS A 177 45.43 -5.78 18.99
N LYS A 178 44.79 -6.48 19.93
CA LYS A 178 43.80 -7.54 19.65
C LYS A 178 42.40 -7.15 20.13
N TYR A 179 41.37 -7.63 19.44
CA TYR A 179 39.99 -7.56 19.92
C TYR A 179 39.62 -8.86 20.64
N VAL A 180 39.00 -8.75 21.81
CA VAL A 180 38.54 -9.88 22.61
C VAL A 180 37.01 -9.85 22.67
N ARG A 181 36.39 -11.00 22.38
CA ARG A 181 34.93 -11.19 22.45
C ARG A 181 34.50 -11.26 23.92
N ARG A 182 33.45 -10.52 24.27
CA ARG A 182 32.82 -10.49 25.59
C ARG A 182 31.32 -10.65 25.44
N GLU A 183 30.70 -11.19 26.47
CA GLU A 183 29.25 -11.34 26.58
C GLU A 183 28.77 -10.55 27.79
N ALA A 184 27.64 -9.87 27.65
CA ALA A 184 26.95 -9.21 28.76
C ALA A 184 25.45 -9.48 28.66
N ASN A 185 24.81 -9.67 29.81
CA ASN A 185 23.36 -9.76 29.89
C ASN A 185 22.80 -8.37 30.21
N VAL A 186 21.79 -7.96 29.47
CA VAL A 186 21.05 -6.72 29.69
C VAL A 186 19.61 -7.08 29.93
N GLY A 187 19.05 -6.63 31.06
CA GLY A 187 17.63 -6.69 31.34
C GLY A 187 17.11 -5.27 31.60
N GLU A 188 16.01 -4.90 30.98
CA GLU A 188 15.39 -3.59 31.16
C GLU A 188 13.88 -3.68 30.91
N LYS A 189 13.13 -2.85 31.63
CA LYS A 189 11.74 -2.52 31.31
C LYS A 189 11.70 -1.13 30.71
N PHE A 190 10.99 -0.96 29.59
CA PHE A 190 10.74 0.35 29.01
C PHE A 190 9.29 0.52 28.60
N GLU A 191 8.86 1.77 28.58
CA GLU A 191 7.57 2.19 28.07
C GLU A 191 7.79 3.19 26.93
N LYS A 192 6.97 3.12 25.89
CA LYS A 192 7.05 4.01 24.73
C LYS A 192 5.69 4.22 24.10
N GLU A 193 5.34 5.48 23.93
CA GLU A 193 4.21 5.91 23.09
C GLU A 193 4.60 5.85 21.61
N ILE A 194 3.79 5.15 20.83
CA ILE A 194 3.98 4.91 19.41
C ILE A 194 2.78 5.45 18.65
N VAL A 195 3.05 6.24 17.61
CA VAL A 195 2.08 6.54 16.56
C VAL A 195 2.44 5.63 15.40
N TYR A 196 1.49 4.83 14.93
CA TYR A 196 1.72 3.91 13.82
C TYR A 196 0.67 4.11 12.73
N PRO A 197 1.05 4.63 11.55
CA PRO A 197 0.16 4.69 10.40
C PRO A 197 0.18 3.36 9.63
N LEU A 198 -0.94 2.66 9.60
CA LEU A 198 -1.15 1.46 8.79
C LEU A 198 -1.88 1.84 7.50
N VAL A 199 -1.34 1.48 6.33
CA VAL A 199 -2.02 1.72 5.05
C VAL A 199 -3.31 0.89 5.03
N ALA A 200 -4.46 1.51 4.76
CA ALA A 200 -5.77 0.87 4.82
C ALA A 200 -6.14 0.17 3.50
N ARG A 201 -5.17 -0.38 2.78
CA ARG A 201 -5.35 -1.08 1.49
C ARG A 201 -4.59 -2.40 1.49
N LEU A 202 -5.13 -3.41 0.83
CA LEU A 202 -4.52 -4.73 0.72
C LEU A 202 -3.39 -4.68 -0.33
N ASN A 203 -2.30 -5.40 -0.05
CA ASN A 203 -1.13 -5.49 -0.95
C ASN A 203 -0.60 -4.13 -1.45
N ALA A 204 -0.71 -3.09 -0.62
CA ALA A 204 -0.45 -1.71 -1.01
C ALA A 204 1.04 -1.36 -0.99
N GLU A 205 1.86 -2.06 -1.77
CA GLU A 205 3.19 -1.58 -2.14
C GLU A 205 3.04 -0.61 -3.31
N PHE A 206 3.02 0.69 -3.01
CA PHE A 206 3.09 1.74 -4.03
C PHE A 206 4.44 2.44 -4.02
N TYR A 207 4.71 3.23 -5.06
CA TYR A 207 6.03 3.83 -5.26
C TYR A 207 6.37 4.86 -4.16
N GLY A 208 7.23 4.46 -3.20
CA GLY A 208 7.60 5.31 -2.05
C GLY A 208 6.65 5.18 -0.85
N ASP A 209 6.03 4.01 -0.69
CA ASP A 209 5.11 3.66 0.40
C ASP A 209 5.76 3.75 1.79
N LEU A 210 6.94 3.16 1.98
CA LEU A 210 7.67 3.20 3.25
C LEU A 210 8.06 4.63 3.64
N GLU A 211 8.53 5.41 2.67
CA GLU A 211 8.82 6.83 2.86
C GLU A 211 7.55 7.61 3.21
N MET A 212 6.43 7.32 2.54
CA MET A 212 5.15 7.95 2.85
C MET A 212 4.66 7.59 4.25
N GLN A 213 4.81 6.34 4.68
CA GLN A 213 4.45 5.89 6.03
C GLN A 213 5.23 6.69 7.09
N GLY A 214 6.54 6.86 6.90
CA GLY A 214 7.37 7.67 7.79
C GLY A 214 7.00 9.17 7.75
N ASN A 215 6.68 9.70 6.57
CA ASN A 215 6.23 11.08 6.42
C ASN A 215 4.88 11.34 7.12
N VAL A 216 3.94 10.38 7.04
CA VAL A 216 2.65 10.42 7.75
C VAL A 216 2.87 10.37 9.26
N GLU A 217 3.73 9.48 9.77
CA GLU A 217 4.04 9.43 11.21
C GLU A 217 4.59 10.77 11.71
N TYR A 218 5.58 11.32 10.99
CA TYR A 218 6.20 12.60 11.33
C TYR A 218 5.19 13.75 11.33
N ASN A 219 4.42 13.89 10.26
CA ASN A 219 3.46 14.97 10.12
C ASN A 219 2.28 14.84 11.07
N PHE A 220 1.87 13.62 11.43
CA PHE A 220 0.81 13.41 12.43
C PHE A 220 1.17 14.02 13.79
N ARG A 221 2.43 13.88 14.21
CA ARG A 221 2.92 14.46 15.47
C ARG A 221 3.08 15.97 15.38
N LYS A 222 3.54 16.50 14.24
CA LYS A 222 3.90 17.91 14.07
C LYS A 222 2.72 18.80 13.67
N LYS A 223 1.89 18.34 12.75
CA LYS A 223 0.76 19.05 12.15
C LYS A 223 -0.37 18.05 11.96
N PRO A 224 -1.17 17.74 13.00
CA PRO A 224 -2.21 16.73 12.91
C PRO A 224 -3.24 17.05 11.81
N PRO A 225 -3.82 16.03 11.16
CA PRO A 225 -4.83 16.18 10.13
C PRO A 225 -6.14 16.71 10.73
N LYS A 226 -6.99 17.32 9.91
CA LYS A 226 -8.28 17.87 10.36
C LYS A 226 -9.42 16.96 9.92
N GLU A 227 -10.50 16.95 10.70
CA GLU A 227 -11.75 16.29 10.31
C GLU A 227 -12.29 16.99 9.06
N VAL A 228 -12.67 16.20 8.07
CA VAL A 228 -13.09 16.70 6.77
C VAL A 228 -14.61 16.91 6.79
N THR A 229 -15.07 18.09 6.38
CA THR A 229 -16.49 18.37 6.20
C THR A 229 -17.04 17.65 4.96
N SER A 230 -18.36 17.44 4.86
CA SER A 230 -18.95 16.78 3.68
C SER A 230 -18.60 17.49 2.36
N GLN A 231 -18.49 18.83 2.36
CA GLN A 231 -18.12 19.56 1.15
C GLN A 231 -16.66 19.34 0.76
N GLU A 232 -15.75 19.33 1.73
CA GLU A 232 -14.33 19.02 1.48
C GLU A 232 -14.15 17.56 1.07
N ALA A 233 -14.89 16.64 1.70
CA ALA A 233 -14.89 15.22 1.40
C ALA A 233 -15.32 14.98 -0.06
N ARG A 234 -16.37 15.69 -0.52
CA ARG A 234 -16.80 15.68 -1.91
C ARG A 234 -15.68 16.10 -2.87
N ASN A 235 -14.91 17.12 -2.51
CA ASN A 235 -13.83 17.65 -3.37
C ASN A 235 -12.64 16.67 -3.47
N ILE A 236 -12.31 15.95 -2.39
CA ILE A 236 -11.21 14.98 -2.40
C ILE A 236 -11.62 13.60 -2.91
N ALA A 237 -12.91 13.25 -2.84
CA ALA A 237 -13.45 11.92 -3.18
C ALA A 237 -12.94 11.33 -4.51
N PRO A 238 -12.84 12.09 -5.63
CA PRO A 238 -12.34 11.55 -6.90
C PRO A 238 -10.88 11.07 -6.86
N TYR A 239 -10.11 11.55 -5.89
CA TYR A 239 -8.69 11.26 -5.72
C TYR A 239 -8.43 10.25 -4.59
N VAL A 240 -9.43 9.93 -3.78
CA VAL A 240 -9.31 8.99 -2.66
C VAL A 240 -9.20 7.57 -3.20
N LEU A 241 -8.16 6.87 -2.76
CA LEU A 241 -8.07 5.43 -2.93
C LEU A 241 -8.98 4.78 -1.89
N SER A 242 -9.86 3.88 -2.33
CA SER A 242 -10.80 3.20 -1.44
C SER A 242 -10.05 2.41 -0.36
N PRO A 243 -10.38 2.58 0.93
CA PRO A 243 -9.89 1.68 1.97
C PRO A 243 -10.50 0.28 1.82
N GLU A 244 -9.64 -0.72 1.86
CA GLU A 244 -9.95 -2.15 1.69
C GLU A 244 -9.77 -2.92 3.01
N ILE A 245 -9.19 -2.30 4.04
CA ILE A 245 -9.01 -2.90 5.37
C ILE A 245 -9.99 -2.25 6.35
N SER A 246 -10.78 -3.07 7.03
CA SER A 246 -11.76 -2.61 8.01
C SER A 246 -11.09 -2.11 9.30
N ARG A 247 -11.84 -1.41 10.17
CA ARG A 247 -11.31 -0.95 11.47
C ARG A 247 -10.85 -2.12 12.34
N ASP A 248 -11.66 -3.17 12.40
CA ASP A 248 -11.44 -4.29 13.31
C ASP A 248 -10.27 -5.16 12.81
N GLU A 249 -10.21 -5.42 11.51
CA GLU A 249 -9.07 -6.09 10.86
C GLU A 249 -7.76 -5.29 11.07
N ALA A 250 -7.81 -3.96 10.93
CA ALA A 250 -6.65 -3.11 11.18
C ALA A 250 -6.15 -3.21 12.64
N LYS A 251 -7.06 -3.40 13.61
CA LYS A 251 -6.69 -3.60 15.03
C LYS A 251 -6.00 -4.94 15.28
N GLU A 252 -6.35 -5.97 14.53
CA GLU A 252 -5.66 -7.26 14.61
C GLU A 252 -4.25 -7.14 14.02
N ILE A 253 -4.13 -6.58 12.81
CA ILE A 253 -2.85 -6.41 12.12
C ILE A 253 -1.85 -5.57 12.95
N ILE A 254 -2.33 -4.52 13.61
CA ILE A 254 -1.43 -3.59 14.31
C ILE A 254 -0.77 -4.20 15.55
N VAL A 255 -1.43 -5.13 16.24
CA VAL A 255 -0.86 -5.77 17.44
C VAL A 255 0.42 -6.52 17.07
N ASP A 256 0.34 -7.37 16.04
CA ASP A 256 1.51 -8.11 15.51
C ASP A 256 2.64 -7.16 15.08
N LYS A 257 2.29 -6.07 14.39
CA LYS A 257 3.28 -5.07 13.94
C LYS A 257 3.95 -4.35 15.12
N LEU A 258 3.22 -4.07 16.19
CA LEU A 258 3.76 -3.38 17.36
C LEU A 258 4.66 -4.28 18.21
N GLU A 259 4.42 -5.59 18.22
CA GLU A 259 5.35 -6.57 18.83
C GLU A 259 6.70 -6.56 18.10
N ASP A 260 6.70 -6.61 16.77
CA ASP A 260 7.93 -6.51 15.96
C ASP A 260 8.69 -5.20 16.22
N VAL A 261 7.95 -4.07 16.28
CA VAL A 261 8.53 -2.76 16.62
C VAL A 261 9.14 -2.78 18.02
N GLY A 262 8.45 -3.36 19.00
CA GLY A 262 8.94 -3.48 20.37
C GLY A 262 10.19 -4.32 20.50
N LEU A 263 10.25 -5.45 19.78
CA LEU A 263 11.43 -6.30 19.74
C LEU A 263 12.63 -5.58 19.12
N ASN A 264 12.42 -4.80 18.05
CA ASN A 264 13.48 -4.02 17.42
C ASN A 264 14.00 -2.92 18.36
N ILE A 265 13.11 -2.20 19.07
CA ILE A 265 13.50 -1.22 20.08
C ILE A 265 14.31 -1.88 21.21
N ALA A 266 13.89 -3.06 21.68
CA ALA A 266 14.62 -3.81 22.71
C ALA A 266 16.04 -4.17 22.25
N LYS A 267 16.17 -4.66 21.00
CA LYS A 267 17.49 -4.96 20.41
C LYS A 267 18.36 -3.72 20.29
N ASP A 268 17.81 -2.60 19.84
CA ASP A 268 18.55 -1.34 19.67
C ASP A 268 18.99 -0.75 21.03
N ARG A 269 18.13 -0.82 22.05
CA ARG A 269 18.49 -0.42 23.43
C ARG A 269 19.57 -1.30 24.04
N ALA A 270 19.52 -2.61 23.82
CA ALA A 270 20.56 -3.52 24.29
C ALA A 270 21.89 -3.24 23.57
N LYS A 271 21.83 -2.99 22.25
CA LYS A 271 22.99 -2.69 21.41
C LYS A 271 23.66 -1.37 21.79
N SER A 272 22.90 -0.32 22.06
CA SER A 272 23.42 1.04 22.30
C SER A 272 24.29 1.16 23.56
N ARG A 273 24.20 0.21 24.50
CA ARG A 273 25.02 0.17 25.71
C ARG A 273 26.47 -0.27 25.47
N PHE A 274 26.79 -0.81 24.30
CA PHE A 274 28.11 -1.35 24.00
C PHE A 274 28.64 -0.84 22.65
N SER A 275 29.96 -0.73 22.54
CA SER A 275 30.64 -0.49 21.27
C SER A 275 31.07 -1.81 20.63
N ASN A 276 31.11 -1.86 19.29
CA ASN A 276 31.52 -3.03 18.51
C ASN A 276 30.71 -4.31 18.83
N VAL A 277 29.38 -4.18 18.83
CA VAL A 277 28.46 -5.31 19.02
C VAL A 277 28.48 -6.23 17.79
N GLU A 278 28.67 -7.53 18.01
CA GLU A 278 28.54 -8.57 16.98
C GLU A 278 27.09 -9.04 16.84
N SER A 279 26.43 -9.33 17.96
CA SER A 279 25.07 -9.88 17.96
C SER A 279 24.33 -9.55 19.25
N VAL A 280 23.01 -9.41 19.14
CA VAL A 280 22.09 -9.29 20.27
C VAL A 280 21.08 -10.43 20.18
N HIS A 281 20.96 -11.21 21.24
CA HIS A 281 20.01 -12.30 21.35
C HIS A 281 19.05 -12.04 22.52
N VAL A 282 17.81 -11.71 22.20
CA VAL A 282 16.74 -11.53 23.19
C VAL A 282 16.18 -12.91 23.53
N TYR A 283 16.31 -13.31 24.79
CA TYR A 283 15.86 -14.63 25.27
C TYR A 283 14.66 -14.54 26.23
N TYR A 284 14.34 -13.34 26.70
CA TYR A 284 13.11 -13.05 27.43
C TYR A 284 12.49 -11.80 26.82
N TYR A 285 11.21 -11.87 26.48
CA TYR A 285 10.47 -10.78 25.87
C TYR A 285 9.01 -10.87 26.26
N GLU A 286 8.51 -9.85 26.95
CA GLU A 286 7.14 -9.75 27.42
C GLU A 286 6.59 -8.36 27.08
N PRO A 287 5.86 -8.23 25.95
CA PRO A 287 5.21 -6.99 25.56
C PRO A 287 3.80 -6.87 26.17
N GLU A 288 3.47 -5.67 26.61
CA GLU A 288 2.10 -5.24 26.93
C GLU A 288 1.76 -4.09 25.99
N ILE A 289 0.76 -4.29 25.12
CA ILE A 289 0.36 -3.34 24.09
C ILE A 289 -1.04 -2.83 24.38
N LYS A 290 -1.18 -1.51 24.50
CA LYS A 290 -2.48 -0.83 24.63
C LYS A 290 -2.71 0.04 23.42
N VAL A 291 -3.67 -0.32 22.57
CA VAL A 291 -3.98 0.37 21.32
C VAL A 291 -5.25 1.22 21.50
N SER A 292 -5.20 2.49 21.11
CA SER A 292 -6.37 3.37 21.05
C SER A 292 -7.27 3.04 19.85
N ASP A 293 -8.49 3.56 19.84
CA ASP A 293 -9.31 3.53 18.64
C ASP A 293 -8.61 4.30 17.49
N PRO A 294 -8.46 3.70 16.30
CA PRO A 294 -7.78 4.34 15.18
C PRO A 294 -8.68 5.37 14.50
N ILE A 295 -8.04 6.34 13.87
CA ILE A 295 -8.71 7.30 12.98
C ILE A 295 -8.32 7.02 11.53
N LEU A 296 -9.28 7.15 10.63
CA LEU A 296 -9.04 7.01 9.19
C LEU A 296 -8.57 8.36 8.63
N VAL A 297 -7.37 8.38 8.08
CA VAL A 297 -6.72 9.57 7.56
C VAL A 297 -6.38 9.43 6.10
N MET A 298 -6.79 10.40 5.30
CA MET A 298 -6.51 10.53 3.88
C MET A 298 -5.24 11.37 3.71
N ALA A 299 -4.14 10.73 3.33
CA ALA A 299 -2.86 11.40 3.14
C ALA A 299 -2.61 11.70 1.65
N PRO A 300 -2.46 12.98 1.25
CA PRO A 300 -2.22 13.35 -0.13
C PRO A 300 -0.84 12.90 -0.61
N TYR A 301 -0.80 12.29 -1.78
CA TYR A 301 0.36 11.70 -2.42
C TYR A 301 0.37 12.11 -3.89
N TRP A 302 1.50 12.62 -4.37
CA TRP A 302 1.69 13.02 -5.77
C TRP A 302 2.56 12.03 -6.49
N PHE A 303 1.99 11.36 -7.50
CA PHE A 303 2.74 10.56 -8.46
C PHE A 303 2.98 11.35 -9.74
N ILE A 304 4.20 11.33 -10.24
CA ILE A 304 4.63 12.23 -11.30
C ILE A 304 5.42 11.42 -12.32
N ILE A 305 5.00 11.56 -13.58
CA ILE A 305 5.72 11.03 -14.72
C ILE A 305 6.35 12.20 -15.47
N TYR A 306 7.64 12.10 -15.75
CA TYR A 306 8.37 13.18 -16.41
C TYR A 306 9.36 12.65 -17.44
N LYS A 307 9.67 13.48 -18.44
CA LYS A 307 10.62 13.18 -19.51
C LYS A 307 11.93 13.94 -19.29
N SER A 308 13.03 13.20 -19.29
CA SER A 308 14.39 13.76 -19.19
C SER A 308 15.36 12.99 -20.06
N LYS A 309 16.29 13.67 -20.75
CA LYS A 309 17.32 13.04 -21.59
C LYS A 309 16.82 11.91 -22.52
N GLY A 310 15.61 12.07 -23.07
CA GLY A 310 14.99 11.11 -23.98
C GLY A 310 14.22 9.95 -23.31
N GLY A 311 14.37 9.72 -22.00
CA GLY A 311 13.65 8.70 -21.24
C GLY A 311 12.47 9.24 -20.43
N ILE A 312 11.61 8.32 -19.96
CA ILE A 312 10.50 8.59 -19.06
C ILE A 312 10.87 8.06 -17.67
N TYR A 313 10.59 8.82 -16.64
CA TYR A 313 10.96 8.52 -15.26
C TYR A 313 9.79 8.85 -14.33
N SER A 314 9.75 8.15 -13.19
CA SER A 314 8.72 8.33 -12.18
C SER A 314 9.25 8.98 -10.91
N GLY A 315 8.39 9.76 -10.25
CA GLY A 315 8.64 10.40 -8.98
C GLY A 315 7.41 10.39 -8.08
N ALA A 316 7.65 10.31 -6.78
CA ALA A 316 6.66 10.37 -5.73
C ALA A 316 7.05 11.43 -4.70
N PHE A 317 6.08 12.27 -4.35
CA PHE A 317 6.24 13.35 -3.38
C PHE A 317 5.08 13.33 -2.38
N SER A 318 5.37 13.67 -1.13
CA SER A 318 4.33 13.88 -0.13
C SER A 318 3.53 15.12 -0.49
N GLY A 319 2.21 14.99 -0.58
CA GLY A 319 1.33 16.13 -0.74
C GLY A 319 1.13 16.93 0.54
N ILE A 320 1.61 16.43 1.69
CA ILE A 320 1.44 17.08 3.00
C ILE A 320 2.38 18.28 3.13
N ASP A 321 3.65 18.07 2.79
CA ASP A 321 4.75 19.01 3.01
C ASP A 321 5.71 19.13 1.81
N GLY A 322 5.55 18.32 0.76
CA GLY A 322 6.39 18.35 -0.43
C GLY A 322 7.68 17.54 -0.30
N ASP A 323 7.79 16.71 0.75
CA ASP A 323 8.94 15.85 0.95
C ASP A 323 9.13 14.89 -0.22
N LEU A 324 10.40 14.60 -0.55
CA LEU A 324 10.73 13.66 -1.60
C LEU A 324 10.60 12.24 -1.04
N LEU A 325 9.65 11.47 -1.59
CA LEU A 325 9.49 10.07 -1.19
C LEU A 325 10.44 9.20 -1.99
N LYS A 326 10.36 9.30 -3.32
CA LYS A 326 11.15 8.48 -4.23
C LYS A 326 11.23 9.12 -5.61
N LEU A 327 12.40 9.16 -6.24
CA LEU A 327 12.55 9.76 -7.58
C LEU A 327 13.55 8.98 -8.42
N GLU A 328 13.11 8.50 -9.57
CA GLU A 328 14.01 7.98 -10.59
C GLU A 328 14.71 9.14 -11.27
N VAL A 329 16.02 9.05 -11.52
CA VAL A 329 16.81 10.07 -12.21
C VAL A 329 17.68 9.39 -13.27
N PRO A 330 17.83 9.97 -14.48
CA PRO A 330 18.74 9.45 -15.49
C PRO A 330 20.16 9.34 -14.97
N ILE A 331 20.82 8.21 -15.25
CA ILE A 331 22.25 8.06 -14.97
C ILE A 331 23.03 8.78 -16.05
N THR A 332 23.97 9.63 -15.64
CA THR A 332 24.76 10.42 -16.59
C THR A 332 25.84 9.54 -17.25
N PRO A 333 26.30 9.86 -18.48
CA PRO A 333 27.38 9.12 -19.12
C PRO A 333 28.65 9.02 -18.26
N ALA A 334 29.00 10.11 -17.54
CA ALA A 334 30.13 10.12 -16.62
C ALA A 334 29.93 9.16 -15.43
N GLU A 335 28.73 9.11 -14.84
CA GLU A 335 28.40 8.15 -13.78
C GLU A 335 28.43 6.70 -14.29
N ARG A 336 27.95 6.44 -15.52
CA ARG A 336 28.07 5.11 -16.16
C ARG A 336 29.53 4.71 -16.32
N LEU A 337 30.38 5.63 -16.81
CA LEU A 337 31.80 5.38 -17.00
C LEU A 337 32.50 5.07 -15.68
N VAL A 338 32.24 5.83 -14.61
CA VAL A 338 32.82 5.58 -13.28
C VAL A 338 32.41 4.19 -12.75
N ARG A 339 31.14 3.78 -12.92
CA ARG A 339 30.67 2.45 -12.50
C ARG A 339 31.33 1.33 -13.30
N LEU A 340 31.48 1.52 -14.62
CA LEU A 340 32.20 0.57 -15.47
C LEU A 340 33.66 0.45 -15.06
N LEU A 341 34.39 1.58 -14.95
CA LEU A 341 35.78 1.59 -14.50
C LEU A 341 35.94 0.93 -13.12
N GLY A 342 35.00 1.18 -12.20
CA GLY A 342 34.95 0.50 -10.91
C GLY A 342 34.77 -1.01 -11.04
N ALA A 343 33.89 -1.48 -11.92
CA ALA A 343 33.70 -2.90 -12.18
C ALA A 343 34.97 -3.57 -12.74
N TRP A 344 35.63 -2.92 -13.71
CA TRP A 344 36.90 -3.38 -14.27
C TRP A 344 38.01 -3.45 -13.21
N LEU A 345 38.11 -2.43 -12.36
CA LEU A 345 39.07 -2.39 -11.27
C LEU A 345 38.82 -3.49 -10.23
N VAL A 346 37.56 -3.72 -9.84
CA VAL A 346 37.19 -4.83 -8.94
C VAL A 346 37.53 -6.17 -9.57
N ALA A 347 37.24 -6.38 -10.86
CA ALA A 347 37.58 -7.62 -11.56
C ALA A 347 39.11 -7.84 -11.61
N ALA A 348 39.89 -6.81 -11.92
CA ALA A 348 41.36 -6.87 -11.94
C ALA A 348 41.94 -7.20 -10.55
N LEU A 349 41.47 -6.51 -9.50
CA LEU A 349 41.88 -6.77 -8.12
C LEU A 349 41.47 -8.18 -7.65
N THR A 350 40.32 -8.67 -8.10
CA THR A 350 39.86 -10.04 -7.83
C THR A 350 40.81 -11.05 -8.45
N GLY A 351 41.22 -10.85 -9.70
CA GLY A 351 42.20 -11.70 -10.38
C GLY A 351 43.54 -11.75 -9.64
N LEU A 352 44.09 -10.59 -9.28
CA LEU A 352 45.33 -10.48 -8.50
C LEU A 352 45.21 -11.14 -7.12
N GLY A 353 44.07 -10.95 -6.44
CA GLY A 353 43.80 -11.56 -5.13
C GLY A 353 43.75 -13.09 -5.23
N VAL A 354 43.04 -13.63 -6.24
CA VAL A 354 42.98 -15.07 -6.48
C VAL A 354 44.38 -15.64 -6.72
N GLU A 355 45.18 -15.02 -7.58
CA GLU A 355 46.55 -15.45 -7.88
C GLU A 355 47.46 -15.42 -6.65
N PHE A 356 47.41 -14.35 -5.85
CA PHE A 356 48.17 -14.23 -4.61
C PHE A 356 47.84 -15.35 -3.60
N PHE A 357 46.55 -15.65 -3.41
CA PHE A 357 46.12 -16.70 -2.48
C PHE A 357 46.39 -18.11 -2.98
N LEU A 358 46.32 -18.36 -4.29
CA LEU A 358 46.74 -19.64 -4.88
C LEU A 358 48.24 -19.90 -4.66
N ASN A 359 49.07 -18.86 -4.70
CA ASN A 359 50.52 -18.98 -4.46
C ASN A 359 50.91 -19.08 -2.97
N THR A 360 50.06 -18.62 -2.05
CA THR A 360 50.41 -18.50 -0.61
C THR A 360 49.67 -19.52 0.28
N SER A 361 48.51 -20.03 -0.14
CA SER A 361 47.63 -20.89 0.67
C SER A 361 47.48 -22.28 0.05
N SER A 362 47.73 -23.33 0.83
CA SER A 362 47.68 -24.73 0.36
C SER A 362 46.25 -25.29 0.18
N SER A 363 45.22 -24.57 0.64
CA SER A 363 43.87 -25.13 0.76
C SER A 363 42.90 -24.73 -0.36
N GLY A 364 43.24 -23.79 -1.26
CA GLY A 364 42.46 -23.38 -2.45
C GLY A 364 41.03 -22.83 -2.21
N LYS A 365 40.50 -22.97 -0.99
CA LYS A 365 39.14 -22.54 -0.60
C LYS A 365 39.03 -21.02 -0.53
N GLU A 366 40.08 -20.34 -0.08
CA GLU A 366 40.13 -18.88 0.06
C GLU A 366 40.06 -18.17 -1.29
N SER A 367 40.75 -18.70 -2.31
CA SER A 367 40.71 -18.18 -3.68
C SER A 367 39.31 -18.27 -4.31
N ILE A 368 38.56 -19.34 -4.03
CA ILE A 368 37.17 -19.49 -4.54
C ILE A 368 36.26 -18.44 -3.90
N VAL A 369 36.38 -18.20 -2.60
CA VAL A 369 35.57 -17.19 -1.90
C VAL A 369 35.86 -15.78 -2.45
N ILE A 370 37.13 -15.45 -2.66
CA ILE A 370 37.53 -14.15 -3.25
C ILE A 370 36.99 -14.00 -4.67
N ALA A 371 37.09 -15.04 -5.49
CA ALA A 371 36.57 -15.03 -6.86
C ALA A 371 35.05 -14.78 -6.87
N VAL A 372 34.29 -15.47 -6.02
CA VAL A 372 32.81 -15.33 -5.96
C VAL A 372 32.41 -13.92 -5.50
N ILE A 373 33.02 -13.39 -4.42
CA ILE A 373 32.71 -12.05 -3.92
C ILE A 373 33.09 -10.98 -4.95
N GLY A 374 34.27 -11.12 -5.54
CA GLY A 374 34.82 -10.16 -6.49
C GLY A 374 34.02 -10.11 -7.80
N LEU A 375 33.73 -11.27 -8.39
CA LEU A 375 32.89 -11.38 -9.60
C LEU A 375 31.46 -10.91 -9.32
N GLY A 376 30.88 -11.26 -8.16
CA GLY A 376 29.56 -10.79 -7.76
C GLY A 376 29.50 -9.26 -7.64
N SER A 377 30.54 -8.65 -7.07
CA SER A 377 30.66 -7.20 -6.92
C SER A 377 30.85 -6.49 -8.27
N ALA A 378 31.70 -7.03 -9.14
CA ALA A 378 31.90 -6.52 -10.51
C ALA A 378 30.61 -6.61 -11.35
N LEU A 379 29.89 -7.72 -11.24
CA LEU A 379 28.59 -7.92 -11.90
C LEU A 379 27.54 -6.90 -11.39
N ALA A 380 27.48 -6.66 -10.08
CA ALA A 380 26.57 -5.68 -9.48
C ALA A 380 26.84 -4.26 -9.98
N LEU A 381 28.12 -3.84 -10.02
CA LEU A 381 28.52 -2.54 -10.56
C LEU A 381 28.21 -2.41 -12.06
N THR A 382 28.43 -3.48 -12.83
CA THR A 382 28.11 -3.51 -14.26
C THR A 382 26.61 -3.39 -14.49
N LYS A 383 25.78 -4.17 -13.78
CA LYS A 383 24.31 -4.05 -13.84
C LYS A 383 23.84 -2.64 -13.46
N SER A 384 24.44 -2.04 -12.43
CA SER A 384 24.16 -0.66 -12.02
C SER A 384 24.59 0.38 -13.07
N ALA A 385 25.64 0.13 -13.85
CA ALA A 385 26.06 1.04 -14.92
C ALA A 385 25.06 1.06 -16.10
N PHE A 386 24.44 -0.08 -16.38
CA PHE A 386 23.46 -0.24 -17.46
C PHE A 386 22.01 0.01 -17.02
N SER A 387 21.76 0.32 -15.74
CA SER A 387 20.41 0.68 -15.35
C SER A 387 19.99 1.98 -16.04
N GLU A 388 18.69 2.07 -16.37
CA GLU A 388 18.13 3.22 -17.07
C GLU A 388 18.08 4.44 -16.14
N ALA A 389 17.73 4.20 -14.87
CA ALA A 389 17.63 5.21 -13.83
C ALA A 389 18.41 4.81 -12.58
N LYS A 390 18.74 5.82 -11.77
CA LYS A 390 19.06 5.68 -10.35
C LYS A 390 17.86 6.17 -9.53
N VAL A 391 17.55 5.49 -8.44
CA VAL A 391 16.54 5.96 -7.50
C VAL A 391 17.21 6.86 -6.47
N ARG A 392 16.68 8.07 -6.32
CA ARG A 392 17.01 8.99 -5.22
C ARG A 392 15.89 8.93 -4.19
N ARG A 393 16.32 9.01 -2.94
CA ARG A 393 15.51 9.32 -1.77
C ARG A 393 15.92 10.70 -1.29
#